data_AF-A0AAP0E4Z1-F1
#
_entry.id   AF-A0AAP0E4Z1-F1
#
_cell.length_a   1.000
_cell.length_b   1.000
_cell.length_c   1.000
_cell.angle_alpha   90.00
_cell.angle_beta   90.00
_cell.angle_gamma   90.00
#
_symmetry.space_group_name_H-M   'P 1'
#
loop_
_entity.id
_entity.type
_entity.pdbx_description
1 polymer ?
#
loop_
_entity_poly.entity_id
_entity_poly.type
_entity_poly.pdbx_seq_one_letter_code
_entity_poly.pdbx_strand_id
1 'polypeptide(L)' 'MADNRITDHRLKMNFELTSFLDGDIETAVQSCAAMEQKELLEELAESVGAATV' A
#
# COMPACT_ATOMS: atom_id res chain seq x y z
N MET A 1 19.75 -0.38 21.50
CA MET A 1 18.31 -0.30 21.16
C MET A 1 18.15 -1.00 19.83
N ALA A 2 17.39 -2.09 19.78
CA ALA A 2 17.07 -2.77 18.53
C ALA A 2 16.03 -1.94 17.76
N ASP A 3 16.16 -1.88 16.44
CA ASP A 3 15.14 -1.26 15.60
C ASP A 3 14.02 -2.28 15.39
N ASN A 4 12.83 -1.96 15.88
CA ASN A 4 11.63 -2.80 15.83
C ASN A 4 10.72 -2.42 14.65
N ARG A 5 11.27 -1.76 13.63
CA ARG A 5 10.49 -1.29 12.47
C ARG A 5 10.70 -2.15 11.24
N ILE A 6 9.61 -2.40 10.53
CA ILE A 6 9.60 -2.87 9.15
C ILE A 6 9.24 -1.69 8.25
N THR A 7 10.03 -1.44 7.20
CA THR A 7 9.74 -0.40 6.22
C THR A 7 9.20 -1.02 4.94
N ASP A 8 7.99 -0.64 4.53
CA ASP A 8 7.52 -0.94 3.17
C ASP A 8 7.97 0.19 2.23
N HIS A 9 8.84 -0.13 1.28
CA HIS A 9 9.39 0.85 0.34
C HIS A 9 8.40 1.33 -0.72
N ARG A 10 7.36 0.53 -1.03
CA ARG A 10 6.32 0.89 -1.99
C ARG A 10 5.46 2.01 -1.40
N LEU A 11 5.03 1.80 -0.16
CA LEU A 11 4.21 2.74 0.59
C LEU A 11 5.01 3.87 1.25
N LYS A 12 6.33 3.69 1.41
CA LYS A 12 7.20 4.53 2.26
C LYS A 12 6.67 4.66 3.69
N MET A 13 6.08 3.58 4.20
CA MET A 13 5.48 3.51 5.54
C MET A 13 6.24 2.54 6.43
N ASN A 14 6.21 2.81 7.73
CA ASN A 14 6.81 1.94 8.73
C ASN A 14 5.72 1.18 9.48
N PHE A 15 5.98 -0.08 9.77
CA PHE A 15 5.15 -0.96 10.57
C PHE A 15 5.96 -1.53 11.74
N GLU A 16 5.28 -1.98 12.77
CA GLU A 16 5.93 -2.68 13.88
C GLU A 16 6.33 -4.10 13.46
N LEU A 17 7.56 -4.48 13.78
CA LEU A 17 8.13 -5.79 13.51
C LEU A 17 7.34 -6.89 14.23
N THR A 18 6.88 -6.64 15.45
CA THR A 18 6.11 -7.60 16.24
C THR A 18 4.79 -7.97 15.58
N SER A 19 4.07 -7.00 14.99
CA SER A 19 2.83 -7.26 14.26
C SER A 19 3.04 -8.25 13.11
N PHE A 20 4.19 -8.17 12.41
CA PHE A 20 4.51 -9.12 11.35
C PHE A 20 4.88 -10.51 11.87
N LEU A 21 5.58 -10.58 13.01
CA LEU A 21 5.94 -11.86 13.63
C LEU A 21 4.71 -12.57 14.22
N ASP A 22 3.75 -11.82 14.73
CA ASP A 22 2.49 -12.32 15.29
C ASP A 22 1.44 -12.61 14.20
N GLY A 23 1.73 -12.30 12.93
CA GLY A 23 0.83 -12.52 11.80
C GLY A 23 -0.26 -11.45 11.63
N ASP A 24 -0.24 -10.39 12.44
CA ASP A 24 -1.07 -9.19 12.30
C ASP A 24 -0.55 -8.28 11.18
N ILE A 25 -0.62 -8.78 9.94
CA ILE A 25 -0.15 -8.09 8.73
C ILE A 25 -1.28 -7.44 7.94
N GLU A 26 -2.52 -7.54 8.41
CA GLU A 26 -3.71 -7.08 7.66
C GLU A 26 -3.61 -5.60 7.28
N THR A 27 -3.18 -4.76 8.21
CA THR A 27 -3.01 -3.32 7.96
C THR A 27 -1.96 -3.05 6.85
N ALA A 28 -0.86 -3.81 6.84
CA ALA A 28 0.18 -3.66 5.83
C ALA A 28 -0.30 -4.12 4.45
N VAL A 29 -1.03 -5.23 4.40
CA VAL A 29 -1.64 -5.77 3.18
C VAL A 29 -2.70 -4.80 2.63
N GLN A 30 -3.59 -4.30 3.47
CA GLN A 30 -4.63 -3.33 3.07
C GLN A 30 -4.01 -2.03 2.56
N SER A 31 -2.94 -1.54 3.19
CA SER A 31 -2.24 -0.34 2.73
C SER A 31 -1.66 -0.54 1.32
N CYS A 32 -1.08 -1.72 1.04
CA CYS A 32 -0.57 -2.06 -0.29
C CYS A 32 -1.70 -2.13 -1.32
N ALA A 33 -2.79 -2.82 -0.98
CA ALA A 33 -3.94 -2.97 -1.86
C ALA A 33 -4.60 -1.63 -2.17
N ALA A 34 -4.71 -0.73 -1.18
CA ALA A 34 -5.29 0.59 -1.38
C ALA A 34 -4.45 1.46 -2.32
N MET A 35 -3.12 1.36 -2.25
CA MET A 35 -2.22 2.05 -3.18
C MET A 35 -2.42 1.56 -4.61
N GLU A 36 -2.39 0.24 -4.82
CA GLU A 36 -2.60 -0.37 -6.14
C GLU A 36 -4.00 -0.06 -6.70
N GLN A 37 -5.04 -0.13 -5.87
CA GLN A 37 -6.40 0.23 -6.25
C GLN A 37 -6.49 1.70 -6.69
N LYS A 38 -5.78 2.61 -6.01
CA LYS A 38 -5.75 4.01 -6.38
C LYS A 38 -5.07 4.21 -7.75
N GLU A 39 -3.93 3.57 -7.98
CA GLU A 39 -3.21 3.65 -9.26
C GLU A 39 -4.09 3.14 -10.43
N LEU A 40 -4.78 2.00 -10.24
CA LEU A 40 -5.70 1.46 -11.24
C LEU A 40 -6.91 2.38 -11.50
N LEU A 41 -7.43 3.04 -10.46
CA LEU A 41 -8.52 4.01 -10.61
C LEU A 41 -8.07 5.27 -11.35
N GLU A 42 -6.84 5.73 -11.12
CA GLU A 42 -6.24 6.85 -11.85
C GLU A 42 -6.06 6.49 -13.34
N GLU A 43 -5.51 5.32 -13.65
CA GLU A 43 -5.38 4.81 -15.02
C GLU A 43 -6.76 4.67 -15.71
N LEU A 44 -7.75 4.14 -15.01
CA LEU A 44 -9.11 4.02 -15.54
C LEU A 44 -9.74 5.39 -15.80
N ALA A 45 -9.55 6.36 -14.90
CA ALA A 45 -10.05 7.71 -15.08
C ALA A 45 -9.41 8.41 -16.29
N GLU A 46 -8.10 8.20 -16.51
CA GLU A 46 -7.40 8.68 -17.70
C GLU A 46 -7.93 8.01 -18.97
N SER A 47 -8.14 6.69 -18.96
CA SER A 47 -8.71 5.95 -20.08
C SER A 47 -10.13 6.41 -20.44
N VAL A 48 -11.00 6.56 -19.44
CA VAL A 48 -12.38 7.03 -19.63
C VAL A 48 -12.41 8.48 -20.10
N GLY A 49 -11.57 9.35 -19.52
CA GLY A 49 -11.43 10.74 -19.95
C GLY A 49 -10.98 10.86 -21.40
N ALA A 50 -9.99 10.07 -21.81
CA ALA A 50 -9.49 10.01 -23.18
C ALA A 50 -10.50 9.44 -24.20
N ALA A 51 -11.42 8.57 -23.75
CA ALA A 51 -12.47 8.02 -24.61
C ALA A 51 -13.65 8.99 -24.85
N THR A 52 -13.75 10.06 -24.06
CA THR A 52 -14.84 11.05 -24.12
C THR A 52 -14.51 12.36 -24.85
N VAL A 53 -13.31 12.48 -25.44
CA VAL A 53 -12.85 13.62 -26.25
C VAL A 53 -12.78 13.31 -27.75
#